data_AF-A0A1B7MGD9-F1
#
_entry.id   AF-A0A1B7MGD9-F1
#
_cell.length_a   1.000
_cell.length_b   1.000
_cell.length_c   1.000
_cell.angle_alpha   90.00
_cell.angle_beta   90.00
_cell.angle_gamma   90.00
#
_symmetry.space_group_name_H-M   'P 1'
#
loop_
_entity.id
_entity.type
_entity.pdbx_description
1 polymer ?
#
loop_
_entity_poly.entity_id
_entity_poly.type
_entity_poly.pdbx_seq_one_letter_code
_entity_poly.pdbx_strand_id
1 'polypeptide(L)' 'DNGTPFVTALDWLAQKYHIHHIHISTYNSKANGIVECLHRTIWDSLIKACNGDITQLPLLAPNIFWADCVTTRKST' A
#
# COMPACT_ATOMS: atom_id res chain seq x y z
N ASP A 1 0.43 -9.57 -3.34
CA ASP A 1 -0.21 -10.05 -4.57
C ASP A 1 0.81 -10.85 -5.38
N ASN A 2 0.37 -11.74 -6.26
CA ASN A 2 1.24 -12.64 -7.03
C ASN A 2 1.33 -12.28 -8.51
N GLY A 3 1.03 -11.04 -8.89
CA GLY A 3 1.22 -10.58 -10.26
C GLY A 3 2.65 -10.88 -10.76
N THR A 4 2.76 -11.39 -11.99
CA THR A 4 4.02 -11.72 -12.67
C THR A 4 5.14 -10.69 -12.48
N PRO A 5 4.92 -9.36 -12.62
CA PRO A 5 6.00 -8.39 -12.43
C PRO A 5 6.57 -8.37 -11.00
N PHE A 6 5.72 -8.60 -9.99
CA PHE A 6 6.17 -8.62 -8.60
C PHE A 6 6.98 -9.88 -8.30
N VAL A 7 6.54 -11.03 -8.79
CA VAL A 7 7.26 -12.30 -8.61
C VAL A 7 8.67 -12.20 -9.20
N THR A 8 8.79 -11.72 -10.45
CA THR A 8 10.10 -11.56 -11.10
C THR A 8 11.02 -10.59 -10.36
N ALA A 9 10.49 -9.44 -9.89
CA ALA A 9 11.28 -8.48 -9.12
C ALA A 9 11.73 -9.07 -7.78
N LEU A 10 10.87 -9.83 -7.12
CA LEU A 10 11.16 -10.47 -5.84
C LEU A 10 12.17 -11.60 -5.97
N ASP A 11 12.15 -12.36 -7.07
CA ASP A 11 13.17 -13.37 -7.36
C ASP A 11 14.55 -12.75 -7.52
N TRP A 12 14.63 -11.59 -8.19
CA TRP A 12 15.88 -10.83 -8.30
C TRP A 12 16.36 -10.31 -6.93
N LEU A 13 15.44 -9.78 -6.11
CA LEU A 13 15.76 -9.30 -4.76
C LEU A 13 16.22 -10.45 -3.83
N ALA A 14 15.62 -11.63 -3.97
CA ALA A 14 16.02 -12.81 -3.21
C ALA A 14 17.44 -13.26 -3.59
N GLN A 15 17.79 -13.23 -4.87
CA GLN A 15 19.13 -13.60 -5.33
C GLN A 15 20.20 -12.57 -4.90
N LYS A 16 19.89 -11.28 -4.99
CA LYS A 16 20.87 -10.22 -4.75
C LYS A 16 21.03 -9.85 -3.27
N TYR A 17 19.92 -9.83 -2.53
CA TYR A 17 19.88 -9.30 -1.17
C TYR A 17 19.34 -10.30 -0.14
N HIS A 18 19.03 -11.54 -0.53
CA HIS A 18 18.44 -12.56 0.34
C HIS A 18 17.09 -12.14 0.95
N ILE A 19 16.36 -11.26 0.26
CA ILE A 19 15.00 -10.86 0.64
C ILE A 19 14.02 -11.81 -0.02
N HIS A 20 13.54 -12.79 0.75
CA HIS A 20 12.60 -13.79 0.26
C HIS A 20 11.16 -13.27 0.32
N HIS A 21 10.38 -13.56 -0.73
CA HIS A 21 8.96 -13.24 -0.73
C HIS A 21 8.13 -14.33 -0.05
N ILE A 22 7.02 -13.91 0.55
CA ILE A 22 6.00 -14.83 1.06
C ILE A 22 5.00 -15.05 -0.07
N HIS A 23 4.91 -16.27 -0.59
CA HIS A 23 3.92 -16.63 -1.58
C HIS A 23 2.55 -16.73 -0.90
N ILE A 24 1.64 -15.82 -1.26
CA ILE A 24 0.27 -15.82 -0.75
C ILE A 24 -0.55 -16.77 -1.61
N SER A 25 -1.50 -17.53 -1.05
CA SER A 25 -2.42 -18.33 -1.87
C SER A 25 -3.26 -17.43 -2.77
N THR A 26 -3.48 -17.84 -4.02
CA THR A 26 -4.41 -17.13 -4.92
C THR A 26 -5.79 -17.00 -4.27
N TYR A 27 -6.45 -15.86 -4.49
CA TYR A 27 -7.78 -15.52 -3.97
C TYR A 27 -7.93 -15.40 -2.44
N ASN A 28 -6.84 -15.27 -1.67
CA ASN A 28 -6.93 -15.00 -0.23
C ASN A 28 -6.78 -13.50 0.08
N SER A 29 -7.83 -12.72 -0.17
CA SER A 29 -7.86 -11.27 0.15
C SER A 29 -7.68 -10.99 1.65
N LYS A 30 -8.06 -11.92 2.53
CA LYS A 30 -7.84 -11.81 3.98
C LYS A 30 -6.35 -11.72 4.35
N ALA A 31 -5.47 -12.41 3.61
CA ALA A 31 -4.03 -12.31 3.83
C ALA A 31 -3.48 -10.90 3.54
N ASN A 32 -4.19 -10.13 2.73
CA ASN A 32 -3.80 -8.79 2.30
C ASN A 32 -4.62 -7.68 2.97
N GLY A 33 -5.56 -8.04 3.85
CA GLY A 33 -6.58 -7.13 4.39
C GLY A 33 -6.03 -5.91 5.14
N ILE A 34 -4.86 -6.02 5.79
CA ILE A 34 -4.19 -4.89 6.45
C ILE A 34 -3.74 -3.87 5.41
N VAL A 35 -3.11 -4.35 4.33
CA VAL A 35 -2.62 -3.50 3.23
C VAL A 35 -3.80 -2.89 2.47
N GLU A 36 -4.83 -3.68 2.18
CA GLU A 36 -6.04 -3.22 1.49
C GLU A 36 -6.80 -2.16 2.30
N CYS A 37 -6.94 -2.36 3.61
CA CYS A 37 -7.59 -1.40 4.50
C CYS A 37 -6.80 -0.08 4.57
N LEU A 38 -5.48 -0.17 4.77
CA LEU A 38 -4.58 0.99 4.75
C LEU A 38 -4.65 1.75 3.42
N HIS A 39 -4.60 1.03 2.31
CA HIS A 39 -4.67 1.59 0.96
C HIS A 39 -5.96 2.40 0.76
N ARG A 40 -7.10 1.84 1.16
CA ARG A 40 -8.39 2.52 1.06
C ARG A 40 -8.45 3.78 1.93
N THR A 41 -7.96 3.72 3.17
CA THR A 41 -7.91 4.91 4.05
C THR A 41 -7.04 6.03 3.48
N ILE A 42 -5.89 5.69 2.89
CA ILE A 42 -5.00 6.67 2.26
C ILE A 42 -5.66 7.31 1.04
N TRP A 43 -6.27 6.50 0.16
CA TRP A 43 -6.98 7.02 -1.01
C TRP A 43 -8.16 7.91 -0.65
N ASP A 44 -9.00 7.49 0.31
CA ASP A 44 -10.12 8.31 0.77
C ASP A 44 -9.64 9.66 1.33
N SER A 45 -8.51 9.65 2.05
CA SER A 45 -7.90 10.88 2.60
C SER A 45 -7.29 11.76 1.52
N LEU A 46 -6.64 11.17 0.52
CA LEU A 46 -6.10 11.85 -0.65
C LEU A 46 -7.18 12.53 -1.48
N ILE A 47 -8.27 11.81 -1.81
CA ILE A 47 -9.39 12.35 -2.59
C ILE A 47 -10.04 13.52 -1.85
N LYS A 48 -10.23 13.40 -0.53
CA LYS A 48 -10.74 14.48 0.32
C LYS A 48 -9.79 15.69 0.35
N ALA A 49 -8.49 15.47 0.50
CA ALA A 49 -7.50 16.55 0.53
C ALA A 49 -7.36 17.26 -0.82
N CYS A 50 -7.53 16.52 -1.92
CA CYS A 50 -7.51 17.07 -3.27
C CYS A 50 -8.80 17.82 -3.64
N ASN A 51 -9.85 17.79 -2.81
CA ASN A 51 -11.17 18.35 -3.14
C ASN A 51 -11.73 17.86 -4.50
N GLY A 52 -11.38 16.62 -4.89
CA GLY A 52 -11.75 16.05 -6.19
C GLY A 52 -10.81 16.40 -7.37
N ASP A 53 -9.82 17.28 -7.19
CA ASP A 53 -8.80 17.57 -8.20
C ASP A 53 -7.61 16.61 -8.11
N ILE A 54 -7.68 15.55 -8.89
CA ILE A 54 -6.70 14.46 -8.94
C ILE A 54 -5.30 14.96 -9.36
N THR A 55 -5.18 16.13 -10.00
CA THR A 55 -3.87 16.64 -10.43
C THR A 55 -2.96 17.03 -9.26
N GLN A 56 -3.53 17.28 -8.08
CA GLN A 56 -2.81 17.66 -6.87
C GLN A 56 -2.26 16.46 -6.08
N LEU A 57 -2.59 15.23 -6.47
CA LEU A 57 -2.15 14.00 -5.80
C LEU A 57 -0.64 13.94 -5.54
N PRO A 58 0.25 14.22 -6.52
CA PRO A 58 1.69 14.15 -6.29
C PRO A 58 2.17 15.14 -5.22
N LEU A 59 1.50 16.28 -5.10
CA LEU A 59 1.82 17.32 -4.12
C LEU A 59 1.33 16.96 -2.71
N LEU A 60 0.12 16.39 -2.62
CA LEU A 60 -0.54 16.11 -1.35
C LEU A 60 -0.22 14.73 -0.77
N ALA A 61 0.25 13.78 -1.58
CA ALA A 61 0.58 12.43 -1.14
C ALA A 61 1.55 12.38 0.05
N PRO A 62 2.70 13.10 0.06
CA PRO A 62 3.61 13.08 1.20
C PRO A 62 2.94 13.53 2.51
N ASN A 63 2.06 14.53 2.45
CA ASN A 63 1.34 15.05 3.62
C ASN A 63 0.36 14.03 4.18
N ILE A 64 -0.35 13.29 3.30
CA ILE A 64 -1.29 12.25 3.73
C ILE A 64 -0.57 11.04 4.33
N PHE A 65 0.55 10.61 3.73
CA PHE A 65 1.36 9.54 4.32
C PHE A 65 1.89 9.93 5.70
N TRP A 66 2.36 11.17 5.86
CA TRP A 66 2.77 11.67 7.16
C TRP A 66 1.61 11.70 8.17
N ALA A 67 0.45 12.22 7.76
CA ALA A 67 -0.75 12.27 8.59
C ALA A 67 -1.18 10.86 9.06
N ASP A 68 -1.11 9.86 8.18
CA ASP A 68 -1.45 8.48 8.51
C ASP A 68 -0.49 7.87 9.54
N CYS A 69 0.81 8.17 9.44
CA CYS A 69 1.80 7.70 10.42
C CYS A 69 1.65 8.33 11.81
N VAL A 70 1.21 9.59 11.91
CA VAL A 70 1.08 10.30 13.19
C VAL A 70 -0.31 10.16 13.81
N THR A 71 -1.33 9.81 13.03
CA THR A 71 -2.70 9.66 13.52
C THR A 71 -2.87 8.32 14.21
N THR A 72 -3.09 8.33 15.53
CA THR A 72 -3.35 7.10 16.29
C THR A 72 -4.66 6.46 15.86
N ARG A 73 -4.60 5.23 15.36
CA ARG A 73 -5.79 4.42 15.06
C ARG A 73 -6.28 3.78 16.35
N LYS A 74 -7.56 3.97 16.68
CA LYS A 74 -8.19 3.19 17.75
C LYS A 74 -8.39 1.77 17.25
N SER A 75 -7.83 0.79 17.96
CA SER A 75 -8.18 -0.62 17.75
C SER A 75 -9.55 -0.85 18.39
N THR A 76 -10.55 -1.18 17.59
CA THR A 76 -11.83 -1.77 18.06
C THR A 76 -11.65 -3.22 18.43
#